data_AF-A0A2K2DUB5-F1
#
_entry.id   AF-A0A2K2DUB5-F1
#
_cell.length_a   1.000
_cell.length_b   1.000
_cell.length_c   1.000
_cell.angle_alpha   90.00
_cell.angle_beta   90.00
_cell.angle_gamma   90.00
#
_symmetry.space_group_name_H-M   'P 1'
#
loop_
_entity.id
_entity.type
_entity.pdbx_description
1 polymer ?
#
loop_
_entity_poly.entity_id
_entity_poly.type
_entity_poly.pdbx_seq_one_letter_code
_entity_poly.pdbx_strand_id
1 'polypeptide(L)'
;MVPHDRRERPEDEAEGPCGGHRQHASHPHQQPLRRHRLRDSGKGRVSEPGRQREGPRGSKDHRGVTEGSAGSTAISLATVAPAYGCRCHVVIPDDAAVEKSQIIEALGAIVERVRPVSITHRDHFVNIARRRALEANIASTQIESNDRQTNGSAYVKTKMLHTKQTNGSAHANTELSSTGKYCPISDSKGGFFADQFENLANYRAHYEWTGPEIWEQTKGTIHAFVAAAGTGGTIAGVSRYLKEKNRNVQCFLMDPPGSGLFNKVTRGVMYTKEEAEGKRLKNPFDTITEGIGINRVTRNFMMAELDGAYRGTDREAVEMSRFFVYGVSHTRECLLKSAFN
;
A
#
# COMPACT_ATOMS: atom_id res chain seq x y z
N MET A 1 9.04 -61.77 -40.35
CA MET A 1 8.53 -63.13 -40.54
C MET A 1 8.21 -63.69 -39.16
N VAL A 2 6.94 -64.00 -38.90
CA VAL A 2 6.39 -64.60 -37.66
C VAL A 2 6.12 -66.09 -37.97
N PRO A 3 6.18 -67.00 -36.98
CA PRO A 3 4.95 -67.60 -36.44
C PRO A 3 5.01 -67.76 -34.90
N HIS A 4 4.07 -67.24 -34.11
CA HIS A 4 2.83 -67.88 -33.65
C HIS A 4 2.98 -69.27 -33.01
N ASP A 5 2.81 -69.36 -31.68
CA ASP A 5 1.92 -70.37 -31.08
C ASP A 5 1.31 -69.84 -29.75
N ARG A 6 0.00 -70.02 -29.61
CA ARG A 6 -0.84 -69.67 -28.45
C ARG A 6 -1.19 -70.97 -27.75
N ARG A 7 -1.08 -71.05 -26.41
CA ARG A 7 -1.82 -72.02 -25.60
C ARG A 7 -2.32 -71.41 -24.30
N GLU A 8 -3.40 -72.00 -23.83
CA GLU A 8 -4.50 -71.44 -23.05
C GLU A 8 -4.27 -71.43 -21.53
N ARG A 9 -5.12 -70.66 -20.85
CA ARG A 9 -5.32 -70.65 -19.38
C ARG A 9 -5.98 -71.95 -18.90
N PRO A 10 -5.92 -72.20 -17.58
CA PRO A 10 -7.11 -72.57 -16.85
C PRO A 10 -7.44 -71.56 -15.74
N GLU A 11 -8.74 -71.38 -15.56
CA GLU A 11 -9.40 -70.73 -14.44
C GLU A 11 -9.48 -71.73 -13.28
N ASP A 12 -9.33 -71.27 -12.04
CA ASP A 12 -9.89 -71.98 -10.88
C ASP A 12 -10.37 -70.93 -9.86
N GLU A 13 -11.65 -71.06 -9.56
CA GLU A 13 -12.43 -70.30 -8.59
C GLU A 13 -12.17 -70.84 -7.18
N ALA A 14 -12.19 -69.95 -6.17
CA ALA A 14 -12.51 -70.33 -4.80
C ALA A 14 -13.15 -69.15 -4.06
N GLU A 15 -14.40 -69.35 -3.66
CA GLU A 15 -15.25 -68.44 -2.89
C GLU A 15 -14.86 -68.32 -1.41
N GLY A 16 -14.92 -67.08 -0.86
CA GLY A 16 -15.39 -66.67 0.48
C GLY A 16 -14.79 -67.28 1.78
N PRO A 17 -15.02 -66.69 2.99
CA PRO A 17 -16.06 -65.70 3.32
C PRO A 17 -15.60 -64.47 4.16
N CYS A 18 -16.59 -63.61 4.37
CA CYS A 18 -16.68 -62.38 5.15
C CYS A 18 -15.93 -62.31 6.49
N GLY A 19 -15.36 -61.14 6.79
CA GLY A 19 -14.90 -60.76 8.13
C GLY A 19 -14.48 -59.28 8.18
N GLY A 20 -15.45 -58.38 8.33
CA GLY A 20 -15.16 -56.97 8.60
C GLY A 20 -14.95 -56.74 10.11
N HIS A 21 -13.95 -55.93 10.48
CA HIS A 21 -14.11 -54.90 11.51
C HIS A 21 -12.87 -53.98 11.59
N ARG A 22 -13.12 -52.73 11.16
CA ARG A 22 -12.66 -51.44 11.71
C ARG A 22 -11.25 -51.38 12.29
N GLN A 23 -10.31 -50.88 11.48
CA GLN A 23 -9.14 -50.18 12.00
C GLN A 23 -9.54 -48.74 12.38
N HIS A 24 -9.43 -48.41 13.66
CA HIS A 24 -9.53 -47.06 14.18
C HIS A 24 -8.35 -46.21 13.67
N ALA A 25 -8.59 -45.43 12.62
CA ALA A 25 -7.72 -44.31 12.29
C ALA A 25 -8.02 -43.16 13.26
N SER A 26 -7.13 -42.97 14.24
CA SER A 26 -7.12 -41.82 15.13
C SER A 26 -6.95 -40.53 14.31
N HIS A 27 -7.98 -39.68 14.32
CA HIS A 27 -7.95 -38.33 13.77
C HIS A 27 -6.83 -37.49 14.42
N PRO A 28 -6.01 -36.77 13.64
CA PRO A 28 -5.25 -35.66 14.18
C PRO A 28 -6.24 -34.52 14.46
N HIS A 29 -6.37 -34.22 15.75
CA HIS A 29 -7.15 -33.13 16.31
C HIS A 29 -6.70 -31.80 15.66
N GLN A 30 -7.51 -31.23 14.75
CA GLN A 30 -7.34 -29.85 14.32
C GLN A 30 -7.60 -28.95 15.53
N GLN A 31 -6.53 -28.38 16.09
CA GLN A 31 -6.65 -27.34 17.09
C GLN A 31 -7.06 -26.03 16.38
N PRO A 32 -8.13 -25.36 16.83
CA PRO A 32 -8.49 -24.05 16.28
C PRO A 32 -7.40 -23.02 16.63
N LEU A 33 -7.09 -22.15 15.66
CA LEU A 33 -6.24 -20.97 15.80
C LEU A 33 -6.62 -20.21 17.08
N ARG A 34 -5.77 -20.35 18.11
CA ARG A 34 -5.91 -19.60 19.36
C ARG A 34 -5.68 -18.12 19.05
N ARG A 35 -6.76 -17.33 19.10
CA ARG A 35 -6.66 -15.86 19.29
C ARG A 35 -5.81 -15.63 20.53
N HIS A 36 -4.56 -15.22 20.35
CA HIS A 36 -3.71 -14.84 21.46
C HIS A 36 -4.29 -13.57 22.09
N ARG A 37 -4.92 -13.74 23.25
CA ARG A 37 -5.08 -12.68 24.25
C ARG A 37 -3.67 -12.22 24.61
N LEU A 38 -3.37 -10.94 24.36
CA LEU A 38 -2.23 -10.24 24.96
C LEU A 38 -2.31 -10.45 26.47
N ARG A 39 -1.36 -11.21 27.02
CA ARG A 39 -1.16 -11.30 28.47
C ARG A 39 -0.40 -10.03 28.87
N ASP A 40 -1.15 -9.17 29.54
CA ASP A 40 -0.67 -8.05 30.31
C ASP A 40 0.39 -8.52 31.31
N SER A 41 1.60 -7.97 31.22
CA SER A 41 2.68 -8.14 32.19
C SER A 41 2.95 -6.78 32.79
N GLY A 42 2.44 -6.59 34.00
CA GLY A 42 2.19 -5.29 34.58
C GLY A 42 3.42 -4.44 34.85
N LYS A 43 3.20 -3.11 34.80
CA LYS A 43 3.78 -2.11 35.69
C LYS A 43 2.96 -0.81 35.58
N GLY A 44 2.42 -0.37 36.71
CA GLY A 44 1.94 1.00 36.92
C GLY A 44 0.42 1.16 36.99
N ARG A 45 -0.12 1.22 38.22
CA ARG A 45 -1.41 1.90 38.47
C ARG A 45 -1.27 3.34 38.00
N VAL A 46 -2.04 3.73 36.99
CA VAL A 46 -2.33 5.13 36.71
C VAL A 46 -3.83 5.30 36.88
N SER A 47 -4.18 6.17 37.80
CA SER A 47 -5.52 6.57 38.21
C SER A 47 -6.40 6.91 37.00
N GLU A 48 -7.64 6.40 36.97
CA GLU A 48 -8.64 6.85 35.99
C GLU A 48 -8.91 8.35 36.16
N PRO A 49 -8.76 9.19 35.11
CA PRO A 49 -9.35 10.52 35.12
C PRO A 49 -10.81 10.42 34.67
N GLY A 50 -11.68 11.04 35.45
CA GLY A 50 -13.12 11.09 35.24
C GLY A 50 -13.50 11.52 33.82
N ARG A 51 -14.49 10.81 33.28
CA ARG A 51 -15.10 11.04 31.97
C ARG A 51 -15.88 12.35 31.96
N GLN A 52 -15.21 13.47 31.74
CA GLN A 52 -15.88 14.69 31.29
C GLN A 52 -16.08 14.61 29.78
N ARG A 53 -17.35 14.65 29.36
CA ARG A 53 -17.73 14.80 27.96
C ARG A 53 -17.36 16.22 27.52
N GLU A 54 -16.19 16.39 26.93
CA GLU A 54 -15.88 17.60 26.18
C GLU A 54 -16.38 17.42 24.74
N GLY A 55 -17.26 18.31 24.29
CA GLY A 55 -17.54 18.47 22.85
C GLY A 55 -16.27 18.91 22.08
N PRO A 56 -16.29 18.93 20.74
CA PRO A 56 -15.09 19.14 19.93
C PRO A 56 -14.64 20.59 20.02
N ARG A 57 -13.91 20.94 21.09
CA ARG A 57 -13.01 22.08 21.10
C ARG A 57 -11.74 21.59 20.41
N GLY A 58 -11.52 22.03 19.18
CA GLY A 58 -10.31 21.71 18.42
C GLY A 58 -9.08 22.12 19.23
N SER A 59 -8.41 21.13 19.82
CA SER A 59 -7.20 21.38 20.58
C SER A 59 -6.12 21.81 19.60
N LYS A 60 -5.56 23.01 19.79
CA LYS A 60 -4.45 23.59 19.00
C LYS A 60 -3.12 22.87 19.24
N ASP A 61 -3.14 21.72 19.91
CA ASP A 61 -1.95 21.03 20.39
C ASP A 61 -1.50 19.86 19.49
N HIS A 62 -2.31 19.50 18.49
CA HIS A 62 -2.04 18.37 17.62
C HIS A 62 -1.12 18.75 16.44
N ARG A 63 -0.21 17.84 16.06
CA ARG A 63 0.51 17.94 14.77
C ARG A 63 -0.37 17.43 13.64
N GLY A 64 -0.22 17.97 12.44
CA GLY A 64 -0.90 17.49 11.25
C GLY A 64 -0.08 16.49 10.45
N VAL A 65 -0.72 15.45 9.91
CA VAL A 65 -0.16 14.56 8.89
C VAL A 65 -1.03 14.66 7.65
N THR A 66 -0.41 14.90 6.49
CA THR A 66 -1.08 14.92 5.19
C THR A 66 -0.58 13.81 4.29
N GLU A 67 -1.49 13.24 3.49
CA GLU A 67 -1.13 12.25 2.46
C GLU A 67 -2.06 12.38 1.25
N GLY A 68 -1.51 12.16 0.05
CA GLY A 68 -2.30 11.99 -1.16
C GLY A 68 -2.49 10.51 -1.44
N SER A 69 -3.66 9.96 -1.12
CA SER A 69 -3.94 8.53 -1.33
C SER A 69 -5.43 8.21 -1.28
N ALA A 70 -5.85 7.26 -2.11
CA ALA A 70 -7.19 6.66 -2.06
C ALA A 70 -7.18 5.24 -1.45
N GLY A 71 -6.01 4.74 -1.02
CA GLY A 71 -5.79 3.33 -0.75
C GLY A 71 -5.50 3.00 0.71
N SER A 72 -4.89 1.83 0.92
CA SER A 72 -4.49 1.30 2.22
C SER A 72 -3.64 2.28 3.04
N THR A 73 -2.78 3.06 2.39
CA THR A 73 -1.97 4.10 3.05
C THR A 73 -2.85 5.14 3.76
N ALA A 74 -3.89 5.63 3.09
CA ALA A 74 -4.81 6.61 3.68
C ALA A 74 -5.54 6.01 4.89
N ILE A 75 -6.07 4.80 4.75
CA ILE A 75 -6.77 4.09 5.82
C ILE A 75 -5.84 3.85 7.02
N SER A 76 -4.59 3.45 6.76
CA SER A 76 -3.59 3.19 7.80
C SER A 76 -3.22 4.47 8.55
N LEU A 77 -2.99 5.57 7.83
CA LEU A 77 -2.70 6.86 8.45
C LEU A 77 -3.91 7.40 9.23
N ALA A 78 -5.12 7.26 8.70
CA ALA A 78 -6.35 7.64 9.38
C ALA A 78 -6.55 6.86 10.68
N THR A 79 -6.18 5.58 10.68
CA THR A 79 -6.25 4.72 11.88
C THR A 79 -5.20 5.10 12.92
N VAL A 80 -3.96 5.33 12.49
CA VAL A 80 -2.82 5.48 13.40
C VAL A 80 -2.65 6.91 13.91
N ALA A 81 -2.86 7.93 13.07
CA ALA A 81 -2.57 9.32 13.44
C ALA A 81 -3.35 9.79 14.70
N PRO A 82 -4.66 9.54 14.86
CA PRO A 82 -5.38 9.91 16.08
C PRO A 82 -4.81 9.26 17.34
N ALA A 83 -4.35 8.01 17.26
CA ALA A 83 -3.72 7.30 18.38
C ALA A 83 -2.40 7.95 18.83
N TYR A 84 -1.72 8.67 17.94
CA TYR A 84 -0.51 9.45 18.23
C TYR A 84 -0.80 10.94 18.54
N GLY A 85 -2.07 11.32 18.68
CA GLY A 85 -2.45 12.72 18.90
C GLY A 85 -2.16 13.61 17.69
N CYS A 86 -2.17 13.04 16.48
CA CYS A 86 -2.01 13.75 15.22
C CYS A 86 -3.35 13.87 14.49
N ARG A 87 -3.56 15.01 13.83
CA ARG A 87 -4.67 15.18 12.89
C ARG A 87 -4.29 14.61 11.53
N CYS A 88 -5.12 13.74 10.98
CA CYS A 88 -4.91 13.17 9.66
C CYS A 88 -5.72 13.94 8.61
N HIS A 89 -5.06 14.33 7.52
CA HIS A 89 -5.70 14.93 6.35
C HIS A 89 -5.31 14.16 5.09
N VAL A 90 -6.29 13.58 4.41
CA VAL A 90 -6.10 12.78 3.21
C VAL A 90 -6.69 13.51 2.00
N VAL A 91 -5.89 13.65 0.95
CA VAL A 91 -6.36 14.17 -0.33
C VAL A 91 -6.59 13.00 -1.28
N ILE A 92 -7.80 12.89 -1.82
CA ILE A 92 -8.23 11.76 -2.66
C ILE A 92 -8.81 12.26 -3.99
N PRO A 93 -8.56 11.58 -5.12
CA PRO A 93 -9.29 11.81 -6.37
C PRO A 93 -10.82 11.65 -6.19
N ASP A 94 -11.62 12.51 -6.83
CA ASP A 94 -13.08 12.51 -6.71
C ASP A 94 -13.79 11.41 -7.54
N ASP A 95 -13.05 10.71 -8.40
CA ASP A 95 -13.48 9.52 -9.13
C ASP A 95 -13.21 8.21 -8.37
N ALA A 96 -12.46 8.26 -7.26
CA ALA A 96 -12.28 7.11 -6.38
C ALA A 96 -13.59 6.72 -5.69
N ALA A 97 -13.79 5.42 -5.48
CA ALA A 97 -14.96 4.85 -4.80
C ALA A 97 -15.32 5.60 -3.50
N VAL A 98 -16.60 5.92 -3.32
CA VAL A 98 -17.10 6.76 -2.22
C VAL A 98 -16.85 6.10 -0.86
N GLU A 99 -16.96 4.78 -0.81
CA GLU A 99 -16.74 3.94 0.36
C GLU A 99 -15.35 4.18 0.98
N LYS A 100 -14.34 4.48 0.15
CA LYS A 100 -12.99 4.80 0.64
C LYS A 100 -12.98 6.08 1.46
N SER A 101 -13.64 7.12 0.97
CA SER A 101 -13.74 8.39 1.69
C SER A 101 -14.50 8.21 3.01
N GLN A 102 -15.62 7.48 2.97
CA GLN A 102 -16.43 7.19 4.16
C GLN A 102 -15.65 6.42 5.23
N ILE A 103 -14.86 5.42 4.85
CA ILE A 103 -14.01 4.67 5.80
C ILE A 103 -12.93 5.57 6.41
N ILE A 104 -12.26 6.38 5.59
CA ILE A 104 -11.21 7.30 6.05
C ILE A 104 -11.78 8.34 7.03
N GLU A 105 -12.95 8.91 6.73
CA GLU A 105 -13.65 9.85 7.61
C GLU A 105 -14.12 9.19 8.91
N ALA A 106 -14.66 7.97 8.83
CA ALA A 106 -15.09 7.22 10.01
C ALA A 106 -13.93 6.89 10.96
N LEU A 107 -12.71 6.79 10.44
CA LEU A 107 -11.47 6.61 11.23
C LEU A 107 -10.96 7.92 11.85
N GLY A 108 -11.61 9.06 11.61
CA GLY A 108 -11.29 10.34 12.21
C GLY A 108 -10.32 11.21 11.40
N ALA A 109 -10.06 10.85 10.14
CA ALA A 109 -9.31 11.71 9.22
C ALA A 109 -10.24 12.68 8.47
N ILE A 110 -9.66 13.78 8.01
CA ILE A 110 -10.33 14.75 7.13
C ILE A 110 -10.02 14.36 5.70
N VAL A 111 -11.04 14.33 4.83
CA VAL A 111 -10.88 13.98 3.42
C VAL A 111 -11.12 15.21 2.53
N GLU A 112 -10.14 15.55 1.70
CA GLU A 112 -10.26 16.55 0.62
C GLU A 112 -10.35 15.81 -0.72
N ARG A 113 -11.57 15.75 -1.30
CA ARG A 113 -11.78 15.22 -2.64
C ARG A 113 -11.39 16.24 -3.71
N VAL A 114 -10.62 15.84 -4.70
CA VAL A 114 -10.08 16.72 -5.76
C VAL A 114 -10.22 16.09 -7.13
N ARG A 115 -10.34 16.92 -8.16
CA ARG A 115 -10.46 16.45 -9.54
C ARG A 115 -9.20 15.68 -9.98
N PRO A 116 -9.34 14.49 -10.62
CA PRO A 116 -8.25 13.77 -11.25
C PRO A 116 -7.57 14.61 -12.32
N VAL A 117 -6.25 14.71 -12.23
CA VAL A 117 -5.39 15.42 -13.19
C VAL A 117 -4.09 14.66 -13.35
N SER A 118 -3.29 14.99 -14.36
CA SER A 118 -1.98 14.35 -14.57
C SER A 118 -1.03 14.61 -13.40
N ILE A 119 -0.06 13.72 -13.19
CA ILE A 119 0.93 13.84 -12.11
C ILE A 119 1.76 15.12 -12.15
N THR A 120 1.97 15.68 -13.35
CA THR A 120 2.67 16.94 -13.57
C THR A 120 1.83 18.17 -13.22
N HIS A 121 0.51 18.01 -13.09
CA HIS A 121 -0.38 19.12 -12.79
C HIS A 121 -0.25 19.54 -11.32
N ARG A 122 -0.28 20.84 -11.08
CA ARG A 122 -0.14 21.42 -9.72
C ARG A 122 -1.23 20.95 -8.76
N ASP A 123 -2.41 20.65 -9.30
CA ASP A 123 -3.60 20.22 -8.55
C ASP A 123 -3.76 18.70 -8.50
N HIS A 124 -2.70 17.95 -8.85
CA HIS A 124 -2.65 16.52 -8.57
C HIS A 124 -2.77 16.28 -7.06
N PHE A 125 -3.57 15.29 -6.64
CA PHE A 125 -3.89 15.03 -5.22
C PHE A 125 -2.65 14.92 -4.32
N VAL A 126 -1.56 14.31 -4.80
CA VAL A 126 -0.25 14.24 -4.08
C VAL A 126 0.37 15.64 -3.91
N ASN A 127 0.29 16.49 -4.94
CA ASN A 127 0.85 17.85 -4.90
C ASN A 127 0.02 18.76 -3.99
N ILE A 128 -1.31 18.58 -3.96
CA ILE A 128 -2.20 19.25 -3.01
C ILE A 128 -1.85 18.81 -1.58
N ALA A 129 -1.74 17.50 -1.30
CA ALA A 129 -1.38 17.00 0.02
C ALA A 129 -0.06 17.59 0.54
N ARG A 130 0.96 17.67 -0.32
CA ARG A 130 2.24 18.33 -0.02
C ARG A 130 2.06 19.81 0.32
N ARG A 131 1.26 20.53 -0.49
CA ARG A 131 0.97 21.96 -0.28
C ARG A 131 0.27 22.20 1.05
N ARG A 132 -0.68 21.33 1.44
CA ARG A 132 -1.42 21.42 2.71
C ARG A 132 -0.52 21.25 3.93
N ALA A 133 0.46 20.34 3.87
CA ALA A 133 1.48 20.24 4.92
C ALA A 133 2.32 21.52 5.03
N LEU A 134 2.74 22.09 3.89
CA LEU A 134 3.49 23.35 3.87
C LEU A 134 2.67 24.51 4.43
N GLU A 135 1.41 24.64 4.04
CA GLU A 135 0.48 25.65 4.56
C GLU A 135 0.32 25.53 6.08
N ALA A 136 0.20 24.31 6.63
CA ALA A 136 0.15 24.09 8.07
C ALA A 136 1.46 24.50 8.78
N ASN A 137 2.63 24.25 8.17
CA ASN A 137 3.90 24.70 8.70
C ASN A 137 4.00 26.24 8.73
N ILE A 138 3.58 26.91 7.65
CA ILE A 138 3.57 28.38 7.58
C ILE A 138 2.61 28.95 8.64
N ALA A 139 1.40 28.40 8.76
CA ALA A 139 0.43 28.84 9.76
C ALA A 139 0.96 28.67 11.19
N SER A 140 1.60 27.53 11.49
CA SER A 140 2.17 27.27 12.81
C SER A 140 3.25 28.29 13.22
N THR A 141 4.12 28.69 12.28
CA THR A 141 5.18 29.69 12.57
C THR A 141 4.61 31.09 12.78
N GLN A 142 3.54 31.45 12.05
CA GLN A 142 2.84 32.72 12.26
C GLN A 142 2.16 32.78 13.63
N ILE A 143 1.51 31.70 14.07
CA ILE A 143 0.88 31.60 15.40
C ILE A 143 1.94 31.79 16.49
N GLU A 144 3.07 31.07 16.41
CA GLU A 144 4.17 31.21 17.38
C GLU A 144 4.74 32.64 17.44
N SER A 145 4.82 33.33 16.30
CA SER A 145 5.32 34.71 16.26
C SER A 145 4.36 35.72 16.92
N ASN A 146 3.04 35.51 16.74
CA ASN A 146 2.01 36.36 17.33
C ASN A 146 1.90 36.15 18.85
N ASP A 147 1.98 34.91 19.33
CA ASP A 147 1.96 34.59 20.78
C ASP A 147 3.20 35.12 21.52
N ARG A 148 4.33 35.28 20.82
CA ARG A 148 5.52 35.93 21.39
C ARG A 148 5.40 37.46 21.44
N GLN A 149 4.70 38.07 20.48
CA GLN A 149 4.49 39.52 20.45
C GLN A 149 3.47 40.00 21.49
N THR A 150 2.45 39.20 21.82
CA THR A 150 1.45 39.56 22.84
C THR A 150 1.97 39.47 24.28
N ASN A 151 3.05 38.71 24.51
CA ASN A 151 3.65 38.50 25.84
C ASN A 151 4.89 39.37 26.10
N GLY A 152 5.21 40.31 25.20
CA GLY A 152 6.36 41.22 25.38
C GLY A 152 6.11 42.59 24.76
N SER A 153 5.88 43.60 25.61
CA SER A 153 6.13 44.99 25.22
C SER A 153 7.64 45.14 24.98
N ALA A 154 8.06 44.95 23.73
CA ALA A 154 9.38 45.35 23.27
C ALA A 154 9.33 45.61 21.76
N TYR A 155 9.46 46.88 21.42
CA TYR A 155 9.67 47.39 20.07
C TYR A 155 10.89 46.70 19.44
N VAL A 156 10.69 45.84 18.44
CA VAL A 156 11.78 45.25 17.65
C VAL A 156 11.64 45.68 16.19
N LYS A 157 12.58 46.51 15.78
CA LYS A 157 12.79 47.05 14.44
C LYS A 157 13.00 45.90 13.45
N THR A 158 12.10 45.77 12.48
CA THR A 158 12.14 44.78 11.40
C THR A 158 13.45 44.88 10.62
N LYS A 159 14.32 43.87 10.75
CA LYS A 159 15.47 43.69 9.86
C LYS A 159 15.07 42.64 8.82
N MET A 160 14.75 43.09 7.61
CA MET A 160 14.60 42.22 6.45
C MET A 160 15.88 41.39 6.27
N LEU A 161 15.75 40.07 6.43
CA LEU A 161 16.79 39.12 6.05
C LEU A 161 16.79 39.00 4.53
N HIS A 162 17.72 39.72 3.90
CA HIS A 162 18.21 39.39 2.55
C HIS A 162 18.98 38.06 2.66
N THR A 163 18.35 36.96 2.24
CA THR A 163 19.07 35.71 1.97
C THR A 163 19.87 35.87 0.69
N LYS A 164 21.20 35.79 0.83
CA LYS A 164 22.16 35.70 -0.27
C LYS A 164 21.80 34.56 -1.21
N GLN A 165 21.80 34.85 -2.50
CA GLN A 165 21.86 33.87 -3.57
C GLN A 165 23.11 32.99 -3.40
N THR A 166 22.90 31.68 -3.23
CA THR A 166 23.90 30.66 -3.50
C THR A 166 23.27 29.65 -4.44
N ASN A 167 23.87 29.51 -5.62
CA ASN A 167 23.37 28.77 -6.76
C ASN A 167 23.17 27.27 -6.46
N GLY A 168 21.99 26.74 -6.85
CA GLY A 168 21.77 25.31 -7.06
C GLY A 168 20.68 24.64 -6.21
N SER A 169 19.40 24.88 -6.51
CA SER A 169 18.33 23.86 -6.49
C SER A 169 17.00 24.47 -6.95
N ALA A 170 16.14 23.65 -7.54
CA ALA A 170 15.00 24.02 -8.36
C ALA A 170 14.07 25.08 -7.75
N HIS A 171 13.80 26.13 -8.52
CA HIS A 171 12.79 27.14 -8.25
C HIS A 171 11.40 26.52 -8.12
N ALA A 172 10.92 26.36 -6.90
CA ALA A 172 9.49 26.22 -6.62
C ALA A 172 8.89 27.63 -6.60
N ASN A 173 8.29 28.05 -7.72
CA ASN A 173 7.52 29.29 -7.75
C ASN A 173 6.41 29.22 -6.71
N THR A 174 6.55 30.07 -5.68
CA THR A 174 5.62 30.20 -4.56
C THR A 174 4.50 31.13 -5.01
N GLU A 175 3.57 30.62 -5.82
CA GLU A 175 2.28 31.26 -6.01
C GLU A 175 1.25 30.53 -5.14
N LEU A 176 0.85 31.20 -4.06
CA LEU A 176 -0.29 30.82 -3.23
C LEU A 176 -1.55 30.89 -4.11
N SER A 177 -1.89 29.76 -4.74
CA SER A 177 -3.07 29.66 -5.61
C SER A 177 -4.33 30.02 -4.82
N SER A 178 -5.01 31.07 -5.30
CA SER A 178 -6.29 31.64 -4.88
C SER A 178 -7.50 30.70 -4.97
N THR A 179 -7.28 29.38 -5.03
CA THR A 179 -8.34 28.41 -4.77
C THR A 179 -8.67 28.51 -3.29
N GLY A 180 -9.71 29.26 -2.92
CA GLY A 180 -10.12 29.59 -1.55
C GLY A 180 -10.53 28.42 -0.64
N LYS A 181 -9.99 27.22 -0.86
CA LYS A 181 -10.05 26.10 0.07
C LYS A 181 -8.89 26.23 1.07
N TYR A 182 -9.27 26.61 2.28
CA TYR A 182 -8.43 26.70 3.47
C TYR A 182 -7.78 25.34 3.79
N CYS A 183 -6.51 25.34 4.24
CA CYS A 183 -5.84 24.12 4.69
C CYS A 183 -6.59 23.54 5.89
N PRO A 184 -7.11 22.30 5.84
CA PRO A 184 -7.95 21.79 6.93
C PRO A 184 -7.22 21.65 8.26
N ILE A 185 -5.88 21.52 8.24
CA ILE A 185 -5.02 21.33 9.42
C ILE A 185 -4.16 22.58 9.74
N SER A 186 -4.56 23.76 9.28
CA SER A 186 -3.83 25.02 9.53
C SER A 186 -3.69 25.41 11.00
N ASP A 187 -4.58 24.92 11.86
CA ASP A 187 -4.60 25.12 13.31
C ASP A 187 -3.73 24.11 14.08
N SER A 188 -3.08 23.19 13.35
CA SER A 188 -2.16 22.21 13.91
C SER A 188 -0.76 22.82 14.16
N LYS A 189 0.02 22.20 15.06
CA LYS A 189 1.45 22.51 15.32
C LYS A 189 2.36 22.04 14.16
N GLY A 190 2.10 22.55 12.98
CA GLY A 190 2.76 22.18 11.72
C GLY A 190 2.13 20.97 11.03
N GLY A 191 2.63 20.69 9.83
CA GLY A 191 2.18 19.61 8.96
C GLY A 191 3.32 18.76 8.42
N PHE A 192 3.16 17.45 8.52
CA PHE A 192 4.06 16.45 7.95
C PHE A 192 3.42 15.82 6.71
N PHE A 193 4.12 15.87 5.57
CA PHE A 193 3.68 15.16 4.36
C PHE A 193 4.28 13.75 4.36
N ALA A 194 3.43 12.71 4.42
CA ALA A 194 3.89 11.33 4.58
C ALA A 194 4.67 10.81 3.36
N ASP A 195 4.27 11.25 2.15
CA ASP A 195 4.99 11.06 0.89
C ASP A 195 5.27 9.59 0.57
N GLN A 196 4.22 8.75 0.57
CA GLN A 196 4.37 7.28 0.50
C GLN A 196 5.23 6.78 -0.68
N PHE A 197 5.29 7.54 -1.78
CA PHE A 197 6.03 7.17 -2.96
C PHE A 197 7.54 7.39 -2.77
N GLU A 198 7.93 8.50 -2.16
CA GLU A 198 9.33 8.92 -2.10
C GLU A 198 9.95 8.77 -0.70
N ASN A 199 9.16 8.62 0.35
CA ASN A 199 9.65 8.40 1.71
C ASN A 199 10.13 6.95 1.88
N LEU A 200 11.43 6.78 2.16
CA LEU A 200 12.05 5.45 2.36
C LEU A 200 11.62 4.75 3.64
N ALA A 201 10.90 5.42 4.55
CA ALA A 201 10.24 4.75 5.66
C ALA A 201 9.30 3.63 5.20
N ASN A 202 8.69 3.79 4.01
CA ASN A 202 7.86 2.75 3.39
C ASN A 202 8.67 1.49 3.06
N TYR A 203 9.76 1.61 2.28
CA TYR A 203 10.70 0.52 2.02
C TYR A 203 11.23 -0.11 3.32
N ARG A 204 11.67 0.72 4.28
CA ARG A 204 12.26 0.26 5.54
C ARG A 204 11.29 -0.57 6.36
N ALA A 205 10.02 -0.17 6.45
CA ALA A 205 9.01 -0.95 7.18
C ALA A 205 8.94 -2.39 6.68
N HIS A 206 9.04 -2.61 5.37
CA HIS A 206 9.00 -3.96 4.80
C HIS A 206 10.32 -4.71 4.92
N TYR A 207 11.46 -4.01 4.91
CA TYR A 207 12.77 -4.62 5.13
C TYR A 207 12.97 -5.03 6.60
N GLU A 208 12.54 -4.19 7.54
CA GLU A 208 12.73 -4.38 8.99
C GLU A 208 11.67 -5.29 9.64
N TRP A 209 10.49 -5.44 9.01
CA TRP A 209 9.38 -6.21 9.58
C TRP A 209 8.87 -7.29 8.63
N THR A 210 8.26 -6.91 7.51
CA THR A 210 7.59 -7.89 6.61
C THR A 210 8.54 -8.97 6.08
N GLY A 211 9.76 -8.60 5.68
CA GLY A 211 10.78 -9.55 5.23
C GLY A 211 11.17 -10.57 6.31
N PRO A 212 11.59 -10.12 7.51
CA PRO A 212 11.85 -10.99 8.66
C PRO A 212 10.70 -11.91 9.00
N GLU A 213 9.47 -11.40 9.05
CA GLU A 213 8.27 -12.18 9.35
C GLU A 213 8.09 -13.33 8.35
N ILE A 214 8.19 -13.05 7.05
CA ILE A 214 8.09 -14.09 6.00
C ILE A 214 9.19 -15.14 6.16
N TRP A 215 10.43 -14.71 6.41
CA TRP A 215 11.55 -15.63 6.57
C TRP A 215 11.39 -16.55 7.78
N GLU A 216 10.97 -15.99 8.92
CA GLU A 216 10.74 -16.75 10.16
C GLU A 216 9.56 -17.71 10.01
N GLN A 217 8.44 -17.24 9.48
CA GLN A 217 7.23 -18.06 9.30
C GLN A 217 7.45 -19.21 8.32
N THR A 218 8.30 -19.02 7.31
CA THR A 218 8.70 -20.07 6.36
C THR A 218 9.90 -20.89 6.87
N LYS A 219 10.45 -20.58 8.04
CA LYS A 219 11.65 -21.24 8.59
C LYS A 219 12.83 -21.27 7.60
N GLY A 220 12.93 -20.22 6.78
CA GLY A 220 13.96 -20.09 5.74
C GLY A 220 13.78 -21.00 4.51
N THR A 221 12.62 -21.66 4.33
CA THR A 221 12.37 -22.56 3.19
C THR A 221 11.65 -21.88 2.02
N ILE A 222 11.54 -20.55 2.03
CA ILE A 222 10.98 -19.80 0.90
C ILE A 222 11.91 -19.89 -0.31
N HIS A 223 11.35 -20.19 -1.47
CA HIS A 223 12.09 -20.28 -2.73
C HIS A 223 11.84 -19.09 -3.66
N ALA A 224 10.63 -18.54 -3.62
CA ALA A 224 10.24 -17.40 -4.43
C ALA A 224 9.30 -16.46 -3.69
N PHE A 225 9.43 -15.17 -3.98
CA PHE A 225 8.55 -14.09 -3.56
C PHE A 225 8.05 -13.34 -4.78
N VAL A 226 6.75 -13.13 -4.87
CA VAL A 226 6.12 -12.41 -5.98
C VAL A 226 5.21 -11.33 -5.39
N ALA A 227 5.36 -10.10 -5.87
CA ALA A 227 4.50 -9.00 -5.47
C ALA A 227 4.27 -8.02 -6.62
N ALA A 228 3.10 -7.40 -6.63
CA ALA A 228 2.85 -6.22 -7.45
C ALA A 228 3.45 -4.97 -6.79
N ALA A 229 3.55 -3.88 -7.55
CA ALA A 229 4.13 -2.63 -7.07
C ALA A 229 3.30 -1.41 -7.49
N GLY A 230 2.95 -0.58 -6.51
CA GLY A 230 2.56 0.82 -6.72
C GLY A 230 3.71 1.73 -6.30
N THR A 231 3.80 2.02 -5.00
CA THR A 231 4.95 2.76 -4.42
C THR A 231 6.26 1.98 -4.51
N GLY A 232 6.21 0.66 -4.56
CA GLY A 232 7.37 -0.23 -4.59
C GLY A 232 7.97 -0.57 -3.23
N GLY A 233 7.44 -0.03 -2.12
CA GLY A 233 8.00 -0.28 -0.79
C GLY A 233 8.00 -1.75 -0.39
N THR A 234 6.88 -2.45 -0.58
CA THR A 234 6.73 -3.87 -0.23
C THR A 234 7.68 -4.77 -1.00
N ILE A 235 7.63 -4.70 -2.33
CA ILE A 235 8.50 -5.54 -3.17
C ILE A 235 9.97 -5.25 -2.92
N ALA A 236 10.34 -3.97 -2.70
CA ALA A 236 11.71 -3.59 -2.47
C ALA A 236 12.23 -4.07 -1.10
N GLY A 237 11.48 -3.80 -0.02
CA GLY A 237 11.90 -4.14 1.33
C GLY A 237 12.02 -5.65 1.53
N VAL A 238 10.99 -6.39 1.09
CA VAL A 238 10.99 -7.85 1.22
C VAL A 238 12.07 -8.49 0.36
N SER A 239 12.22 -8.09 -0.91
CA SER A 239 13.23 -8.69 -1.80
C SER A 239 14.66 -8.49 -1.29
N ARG A 240 15.00 -7.28 -0.83
CA ARG A 240 16.32 -6.99 -0.24
C ARG A 240 16.61 -7.87 0.96
N TYR A 241 15.67 -7.93 1.90
CA TYR A 241 15.85 -8.74 3.11
C TYR A 241 16.02 -10.22 2.76
N LEU A 242 15.14 -10.78 1.92
CA LEU A 242 15.19 -12.20 1.56
C LEU A 242 16.50 -12.55 0.82
N LYS A 243 16.98 -11.71 -0.09
CA LYS A 243 18.23 -11.95 -0.82
C LYS A 243 19.47 -11.78 0.05
N GLU A 244 19.43 -10.97 1.09
CA GLU A 244 20.49 -10.94 2.11
C GLU A 244 20.54 -12.24 2.93
N LYS A 245 19.39 -12.84 3.25
CA LYS A 245 19.34 -14.13 3.96
C LYS A 245 19.73 -15.30 3.08
N ASN A 246 19.27 -15.32 1.84
CA ASN A 246 19.61 -16.34 0.87
C ASN A 246 19.49 -15.77 -0.55
N ARG A 247 20.64 -15.62 -1.23
CA ARG A 247 20.71 -15.10 -2.61
C ARG A 247 19.98 -15.97 -3.63
N ASN A 248 19.67 -17.22 -3.31
CA ASN A 248 18.94 -18.14 -4.18
C ASN A 248 17.42 -17.91 -4.16
N VAL A 249 16.88 -17.11 -3.23
CA VAL A 249 15.46 -16.75 -3.24
C VAL A 249 15.17 -15.87 -4.44
N GLN A 250 14.21 -16.31 -5.27
CA GLN A 250 13.81 -15.57 -6.45
C GLN A 250 12.74 -14.53 -6.12
N CYS A 251 12.87 -13.32 -6.64
CA CYS A 251 11.96 -12.21 -6.41
C CYS A 251 11.45 -11.69 -7.76
N PHE A 252 10.13 -11.74 -7.97
CA PHE A 252 9.51 -11.31 -9.22
C PHE A 252 8.48 -10.21 -9.01
N LEU A 253 8.48 -9.24 -9.94
CA LEU A 253 7.41 -8.25 -10.06
C LEU A 253 6.22 -8.84 -10.82
N MET A 254 5.00 -8.64 -10.32
CA MET A 254 3.76 -8.85 -11.08
C MET A 254 3.13 -7.49 -11.41
N ASP A 255 3.21 -7.07 -12.68
CA ASP A 255 2.83 -5.71 -13.10
C ASP A 255 1.55 -5.71 -13.94
N PRO A 256 0.58 -4.81 -13.70
CA PRO A 256 -0.63 -4.72 -14.50
C PRO A 256 -0.39 -4.04 -15.86
N PRO A 257 -1.26 -4.26 -16.85
CA PRO A 257 -1.28 -3.49 -18.09
C PRO A 257 -1.28 -1.98 -17.83
N GLY A 258 -0.57 -1.22 -18.67
CA GLY A 258 -0.47 0.23 -18.55
C GLY A 258 0.60 0.75 -17.58
N SER A 259 1.19 -0.13 -16.75
CA SER A 259 2.36 0.18 -15.93
C SER A 259 3.66 0.00 -16.72
N GLY A 260 4.64 0.88 -16.46
CA GLY A 260 5.96 0.84 -17.09
C GLY A 260 7.00 0.05 -16.28
N LEU A 261 6.65 -0.45 -15.08
CA LEU A 261 7.60 -1.13 -14.20
C LEU A 261 8.07 -2.47 -14.79
N PHE A 262 7.20 -3.22 -15.49
CA PHE A 262 7.57 -4.45 -16.18
C PHE A 262 8.71 -4.22 -17.17
N ASN A 263 8.60 -3.17 -17.99
CA ASN A 263 9.65 -2.84 -18.96
C ASN A 263 10.91 -2.39 -18.23
N LYS A 264 10.76 -1.65 -17.13
CA LYS A 264 11.92 -1.22 -16.35
C LYS A 264 12.72 -2.40 -15.82
N VAL A 265 12.06 -3.42 -15.30
CA VAL A 265 12.71 -4.63 -14.76
C VAL A 265 13.30 -5.48 -15.89
N THR A 266 12.56 -5.69 -16.98
CA THR A 266 12.97 -6.62 -18.04
C THR A 266 13.91 -6.02 -19.10
N ARG A 267 13.86 -4.70 -19.31
CA ARG A 267 14.54 -4.00 -20.41
C ARG A 267 15.33 -2.77 -19.96
N GLY A 268 15.29 -2.41 -18.67
CA GLY A 268 15.99 -1.25 -18.12
C GLY A 268 15.33 0.12 -18.40
N VAL A 269 14.28 0.17 -19.22
CA VAL A 269 13.56 1.38 -19.65
C VAL A 269 12.08 1.28 -19.31
N MET A 270 11.43 2.38 -18.93
CA MET A 270 9.99 2.38 -18.61
C MET A 270 9.10 2.31 -19.87
N TYR A 271 9.62 2.79 -21.00
CA TYR A 271 8.87 3.03 -22.23
C TYR A 271 8.42 1.75 -22.93
N THR A 272 7.17 1.74 -23.41
CA THR A 272 6.61 0.66 -24.25
C THR A 272 6.52 1.13 -25.72
N LYS A 273 6.56 0.19 -26.70
CA LYS A 273 6.37 0.56 -28.13
C LYS A 273 4.97 1.13 -28.39
N GLU A 274 4.01 0.76 -27.55
CA GLU A 274 2.62 1.24 -27.57
C GLU A 274 2.50 2.69 -27.09
N GLU A 275 3.51 3.22 -26.37
CA GLU A 275 3.61 4.63 -25.98
C GLU A 275 4.27 5.51 -27.07
N ALA A 276 4.53 4.94 -28.26
CA ALA A 276 5.08 5.68 -29.38
C ALA A 276 4.22 6.87 -29.80
N GLU A 277 4.92 7.99 -30.01
CA GLU A 277 4.34 9.26 -30.42
C GLU A 277 3.48 9.06 -31.67
N GLY A 278 2.22 9.50 -31.60
CA GLY A 278 1.21 9.30 -32.65
C GLY A 278 0.21 8.14 -32.44
N LYS A 279 0.46 7.19 -31.52
CA LYS A 279 -0.51 6.13 -31.14
C LYS A 279 -1.02 6.24 -29.69
N ARG A 280 -0.56 7.28 -28.98
CA ARG A 280 -0.81 7.48 -27.56
C ARG A 280 -2.26 7.93 -27.32
N LEU A 281 -3.13 6.99 -27.00
CA LEU A 281 -4.38 7.31 -26.29
C LEU A 281 -4.04 7.94 -24.93
N LYS A 282 -4.95 8.78 -24.41
CA LYS A 282 -4.74 9.46 -23.12
C LYS A 282 -4.57 8.47 -21.95
N ASN A 283 -5.23 7.31 -22.06
CA ASN A 283 -5.01 6.06 -21.33
C ASN A 283 -5.17 4.90 -22.34
N PRO A 284 -4.09 4.30 -22.89
CA PRO A 284 -4.23 3.18 -23.82
C PRO A 284 -4.61 1.87 -23.12
N PHE A 285 -4.42 1.78 -21.81
CA PHE A 285 -4.78 0.65 -20.97
C PHE A 285 -5.44 1.20 -19.70
N ASP A 286 -6.76 1.11 -19.61
CA ASP A 286 -7.48 1.28 -18.35
C ASP A 286 -7.44 -0.08 -17.65
N THR A 287 -6.76 -0.15 -16.50
CA THR A 287 -6.79 -1.34 -15.64
C THR A 287 -7.82 -1.14 -14.54
N ILE A 288 -8.58 -2.18 -14.24
CA ILE A 288 -9.51 -2.20 -13.10
C ILE A 288 -8.78 -2.46 -11.77
N THR A 289 -7.50 -2.86 -11.82
CA THR A 289 -6.72 -3.09 -10.61
C THR A 289 -6.27 -1.76 -10.01
N GLU A 290 -6.46 -1.61 -8.70
CA GLU A 290 -6.15 -0.37 -8.00
C GLU A 290 -4.97 -0.54 -7.03
N GLY A 291 -4.25 0.55 -6.77
CA GLY A 291 -3.14 0.57 -5.79
C GLY A 291 -1.82 0.00 -6.29
N ILE A 292 -1.78 -0.49 -7.54
CA ILE A 292 -0.60 -1.04 -8.21
C ILE A 292 -0.48 -0.45 -9.62
N GLY A 293 0.72 -0.54 -10.20
CA GLY A 293 1.03 0.00 -11.52
C GLY A 293 1.36 1.49 -11.50
N ILE A 294 2.47 1.87 -12.16
CA ILE A 294 2.91 3.27 -12.23
C ILE A 294 3.88 3.50 -13.40
N ASN A 295 3.83 4.70 -13.99
CA ASN A 295 4.69 5.10 -15.12
C ASN A 295 5.88 5.98 -14.72
N ARG A 296 6.40 5.79 -13.49
CA ARG A 296 7.66 6.37 -13.03
C ARG A 296 8.33 5.46 -12.00
N VAL A 297 9.65 5.58 -11.87
CA VAL A 297 10.41 4.87 -10.83
C VAL A 297 10.42 5.73 -9.55
N THR A 298 9.97 5.15 -8.44
CA THR A 298 9.96 5.81 -7.11
C THR A 298 11.26 5.54 -6.35
N ARG A 299 11.60 6.38 -5.35
CA ARG A 299 12.74 6.09 -4.45
C ARG A 299 12.64 4.72 -3.77
N ASN A 300 11.44 4.32 -3.36
CA ASN A 300 11.21 3.01 -2.76
C ASN A 300 11.49 1.86 -3.75
N PHE A 301 10.95 1.92 -4.98
CA PHE A 301 11.15 0.86 -5.98
C PHE A 301 12.60 0.71 -6.42
N MET A 302 13.39 1.80 -6.45
CA MET A 302 14.83 1.73 -6.75
C MET A 302 15.62 0.82 -5.79
N MET A 303 15.07 0.57 -4.61
CA MET A 303 15.69 -0.32 -3.63
C MET A 303 15.43 -1.80 -3.93
N ALA A 304 14.57 -2.18 -4.89
CA ALA A 304 14.24 -3.58 -5.13
C ALA A 304 15.40 -4.38 -5.73
N GLU A 305 15.49 -5.67 -5.38
CA GLU A 305 16.35 -6.66 -6.05
C GLU A 305 15.49 -7.75 -6.67
N LEU A 306 15.32 -7.71 -8.00
CA LEU A 306 14.39 -8.57 -8.72
C LEU A 306 15.13 -9.43 -9.74
N ASP A 307 14.69 -10.68 -9.88
CA ASP A 307 15.20 -11.64 -10.88
C ASP A 307 14.40 -11.57 -12.19
N GLY A 308 13.22 -10.94 -12.17
CA GLY A 308 12.41 -10.73 -13.35
C GLY A 308 11.06 -10.09 -13.06
N ALA A 309 10.22 -10.03 -14.08
CA ALA A 309 8.86 -9.55 -13.97
C ALA A 309 7.90 -10.35 -14.87
N TYR A 310 6.64 -10.38 -14.48
CA TYR A 310 5.51 -10.91 -15.23
C TYR A 310 4.46 -9.81 -15.42
N ARG A 311 3.69 -9.89 -16.50
CA ARG A 311 2.49 -9.06 -16.69
C ARG A 311 1.26 -9.86 -16.28
N GLY A 312 0.39 -9.25 -15.49
CA GLY A 312 -0.87 -9.84 -15.06
C GLY A 312 -2.06 -9.07 -15.57
N THR A 313 -2.92 -9.70 -16.36
CA THR A 313 -4.10 -9.06 -16.93
C THR A 313 -5.22 -8.86 -15.92
N ASP A 314 -6.10 -7.89 -16.18
CA ASP A 314 -7.32 -7.66 -15.39
C ASP A 314 -8.20 -8.91 -15.31
N ARG A 315 -8.28 -9.67 -16.40
CA ARG A 315 -9.04 -10.93 -16.45
C ARG A 315 -8.47 -11.95 -15.46
N GLU A 316 -7.16 -12.16 -15.45
CA GLU A 316 -6.49 -13.07 -14.51
C GLU A 316 -6.68 -12.60 -13.06
N ALA A 317 -6.61 -11.30 -12.80
CA ALA A 317 -6.86 -10.74 -11.48
C ALA A 317 -8.29 -11.01 -10.98
N VAL A 318 -9.30 -10.85 -11.85
CA VAL A 318 -10.71 -11.13 -11.55
C VAL A 318 -10.95 -12.63 -11.36
N GLU A 319 -10.40 -13.46 -12.23
CA GLU A 319 -10.52 -14.91 -12.13
C GLU A 319 -9.90 -15.43 -10.83
N MET A 320 -8.72 -14.93 -10.45
CA MET A 320 -8.07 -15.27 -9.18
C MET A 320 -8.85 -14.75 -7.97
N SER A 321 -9.38 -13.53 -8.02
CA SER A 321 -10.24 -12.99 -6.96
C SER A 321 -11.49 -13.86 -6.74
N ARG A 322 -12.16 -14.25 -7.83
CA ARG A 322 -13.31 -15.17 -7.76
C ARG A 322 -12.92 -16.55 -7.26
N PHE A 323 -11.75 -17.05 -7.66
CA PHE A 323 -11.23 -18.32 -7.16
C PHE A 323 -11.11 -18.33 -5.64
N PHE A 324 -10.59 -17.25 -5.03
CA PHE A 324 -10.50 -17.15 -3.57
C PHE A 324 -11.86 -17.08 -2.86
N VAL A 325 -12.84 -16.40 -3.46
CA VAL A 325 -14.18 -16.25 -2.85
C VAL A 325 -15.01 -17.52 -2.97
N TYR A 326 -15.00 -18.18 -4.13
CA TYR A 326 -15.92 -19.28 -4.45
C TYR A 326 -15.27 -20.68 -4.35
N GLY A 327 -13.95 -20.77 -4.24
CA GLY A 327 -13.23 -22.04 -4.21
C GLY A 327 -13.29 -22.85 -5.52
N VAL A 328 -12.60 -23.98 -5.54
CA VAL A 328 -12.45 -24.86 -6.71
C VAL A 328 -13.80 -25.48 -7.14
N SER A 329 -14.73 -25.67 -6.22
CA SER A 329 -15.97 -26.42 -6.46
C SER A 329 -16.98 -25.69 -7.34
N HIS A 330 -17.05 -24.35 -7.28
CA HIS A 330 -17.99 -23.55 -8.09
C HIS A 330 -17.38 -23.05 -9.41
N THR A 331 -16.05 -22.95 -9.50
CA THR A 331 -15.36 -22.41 -10.68
C THR A 331 -15.30 -23.40 -11.84
N ARG A 332 -15.24 -24.72 -11.57
CA ARG A 332 -15.32 -25.73 -12.65
C ARG A 332 -16.65 -25.65 -13.41
N GLU A 333 -17.76 -25.42 -12.72
CA GLU A 333 -19.07 -25.36 -13.38
C GLU A 333 -19.27 -24.07 -14.19
N CYS A 334 -18.74 -22.94 -13.71
CA CYS A 334 -18.80 -21.67 -14.44
C CYS A 334 -17.85 -21.63 -15.65
N LEU A 335 -16.61 -22.12 -15.53
CA LEU A 335 -15.64 -22.13 -16.63
C LEU A 335 -16.04 -23.12 -17.75
N LEU A 336 -16.64 -24.26 -17.39
CA LEU A 336 -17.16 -25.20 -18.39
C LEU A 336 -18.38 -24.66 -19.13
N LYS A 337 -19.25 -23.88 -18.46
CA LYS A 337 -20.42 -23.25 -19.12
C LYS A 337 -20.04 -22.10 -20.06
N SER A 338 -18.93 -21.39 -19.82
CA SER A 338 -18.45 -20.32 -20.73
C SER A 338 -17.57 -20.82 -21.87
N ALA A 339 -17.06 -22.06 -21.80
CA ALA A 339 -16.25 -22.65 -22.88
C ALA A 339 -17.11 -23.38 -23.95
N PHE A 340 -18.42 -23.50 -23.73
CA PHE A 340 -19.35 -24.21 -24.60
C PHE A 340 -20.55 -23.36 -25.07
N ASN A 341 -20.44 -22.02 -25.04
CA ASN A 341 -21.40 -21.12 -25.70
C ASN A 341 -20.68 -20.06 -26.53
#